data_AF-A0AAV6ZGZ8-F1
#
_entry.id   AF-A0AAV6ZGZ8-F1
#
_cell.length_a   1.000
_cell.length_b   1.000
_cell.length_c   1.000
_cell.angle_alpha   90.00
_cell.angle_beta   90.00
_cell.angle_gamma   90.00
#
_symmetry.space_group_name_H-M   'P 1'
#
loop_
_entity.id
_entity.type
_entity.pdbx_description
1 polymer ?
#
loop_
_entity_poly.entity_id
_entity_poly.type
_entity_poly.pdbx_seq_one_letter_code
_entity_poly.pdbx_strand_id
1 'polypeptide(L)'
;MSAEDFPLPYQAEFFIKNMNVEEMLASEVLGDFLGAVKNVWQPDRLNAINITSALDRGGRVPLPINDMKEGVYVMVGADVPFSSCLREVENPQNQLRCSQEMEPVISCDKKFRAQFHIDWCKISLVDKTKQVLISQEVVRGEGILPDVGEYRPPAEALKARDYRADFLITLAVPSAVALVLFAILGYIMCCRREGMERETCKPQ
;
A
#
# COMPACT_ATOMS: atom_id res chain seq x y z
N MET A 1 -33.49 21.26 2.55
CA MET A 1 -34.17 20.04 2.04
C MET A 1 -33.24 18.89 2.34
N SER A 2 -33.48 18.20 3.46
CA SER A 2 -32.66 17.08 3.89
C SER A 2 -32.79 15.96 2.86
N ALA A 3 -31.65 15.42 2.40
CA ALA A 3 -31.62 14.23 1.58
C ALA A 3 -32.29 13.12 2.39
N GLU A 4 -33.56 12.83 2.08
CA GLU A 4 -34.21 11.62 2.52
C GLU A 4 -33.36 10.47 1.97
N ASP A 5 -32.65 9.80 2.87
CA ASP A 5 -31.76 8.66 2.60
C ASP A 5 -32.57 7.52 2.00
N PHE A 6 -32.74 7.57 0.68
CA PHE A 6 -33.21 6.41 -0.06
C PHE A 6 -32.15 5.31 0.09
N PRO A 7 -32.53 4.10 0.52
CA PRO A 7 -31.57 3.04 0.70
C PRO A 7 -30.93 2.73 -0.66
N LEU A 8 -29.60 2.87 -0.72
CA LEU A 8 -28.75 2.45 -1.84
C LEU A 8 -28.06 1.14 -1.41
N PRO A 9 -28.76 -0.01 -1.48
CA PRO A 9 -28.27 -1.25 -0.93
C PRO A 9 -27.10 -1.84 -1.73
N TYR A 10 -26.99 -1.54 -3.01
CA TYR A 10 -25.88 -2.02 -3.84
C TYR A 10 -24.81 -0.94 -3.91
N GLN A 11 -23.60 -1.27 -3.50
CA GLN A 11 -22.49 -0.32 -3.42
C GLN A 11 -21.30 -0.88 -4.20
N ALA A 12 -20.72 -0.08 -5.09
CA ALA A 12 -19.52 -0.42 -5.83
C ALA A 12 -18.43 0.59 -5.48
N GLU A 13 -17.27 0.10 -5.06
CA GLU A 13 -16.10 0.92 -4.78
C GLU A 13 -15.12 0.85 -5.94
N PHE A 14 -14.85 2.00 -6.57
CA PHE A 14 -13.94 2.13 -7.70
C PHE A 14 -12.63 2.76 -7.27
N PHE A 15 -11.49 2.19 -7.68
CA PHE A 15 -10.18 2.82 -7.51
C PHE A 15 -9.76 3.49 -8.82
N ILE A 16 -9.55 4.81 -8.79
CA ILE A 16 -9.16 5.62 -9.95
C ILE A 16 -7.70 6.05 -9.75
N LYS A 17 -6.80 5.63 -10.66
CA LYS A 17 -5.35 5.86 -10.53
C LYS A 17 -4.91 7.27 -10.91
N ASN A 18 -5.63 7.91 -11.84
CA ASN A 18 -5.21 9.17 -12.46
C ASN A 18 -5.89 10.42 -11.85
N MET A 19 -6.34 10.35 -10.60
CA MET A 19 -7.10 11.44 -9.96
C MET A 19 -6.74 11.56 -8.47
N ASN A 20 -6.77 12.78 -7.95
CA ASN A 20 -6.70 13.07 -6.52
C ASN A 20 -8.09 13.33 -5.93
N VAL A 21 -8.20 13.35 -4.60
CA VAL A 21 -9.48 13.65 -3.93
C VAL A 21 -9.99 15.04 -4.31
N GLU A 22 -9.11 16.04 -4.34
CA GLU A 22 -9.47 17.43 -4.64
C GLU A 22 -10.03 17.58 -6.06
N GLU A 23 -9.45 16.85 -7.02
CA GLU A 23 -9.86 16.88 -8.42
C GLU A 23 -11.16 16.09 -8.62
N MET A 24 -11.30 14.95 -7.94
CA MET A 24 -12.51 14.14 -7.98
C MET A 24 -13.71 14.84 -7.35
N LEU A 25 -13.49 15.65 -6.32
CA LEU A 25 -14.54 16.43 -5.65
C LEU A 25 -15.04 17.63 -6.46
N ALA A 26 -14.36 17.98 -7.56
CA ALA A 26 -14.87 19.00 -8.46
C ALA A 26 -16.22 18.56 -9.05
N SER A 27 -17.25 19.42 -8.94
CA SER A 27 -18.63 19.04 -9.29
C SER A 27 -18.80 18.54 -10.73
N GLU A 28 -18.01 19.07 -11.67
CA GLU A 28 -18.01 18.66 -13.07
C GLU A 28 -17.43 17.24 -13.22
N VAL A 29 -16.26 16.99 -12.64
CA VAL A 29 -15.56 15.70 -12.71
C VAL A 29 -16.36 14.60 -12.01
N LEU A 30 -16.91 14.90 -10.83
CA LEU A 30 -17.76 13.95 -10.11
C LEU A 30 -19.04 13.65 -10.91
N GLY A 31 -19.65 14.67 -11.52
CA GLY A 31 -20.82 14.52 -12.38
C GLY A 31 -20.54 13.64 -13.59
N ASP A 32 -19.41 13.86 -14.26
CA ASP A 32 -18.96 13.06 -15.42
C ASP A 32 -18.70 11.61 -15.02
N PHE A 33 -18.05 11.38 -13.87
CA PHE A 33 -17.83 10.03 -13.35
C PHE A 33 -19.15 9.33 -13.03
N LEU A 34 -20.04 9.96 -12.27
CA LEU A 34 -21.34 9.38 -11.95
C LEU A 34 -22.18 9.15 -13.21
N GLY A 35 -22.06 10.00 -14.24
CA GLY A 35 -22.64 9.80 -15.56
C GLY A 35 -22.09 8.55 -16.26
N ALA A 36 -20.77 8.34 -16.24
CA ALA A 36 -20.15 7.14 -16.78
C ALA A 36 -20.60 5.87 -16.04
N VAL A 37 -20.66 5.91 -14.71
CA VAL A 37 -21.16 4.79 -13.90
C VAL A 37 -22.64 4.54 -14.19
N LYS A 38 -23.46 5.59 -14.28
CA LYS A 38 -24.89 5.47 -14.62
C LYS A 38 -25.10 4.81 -15.99
N ASN A 39 -24.25 5.13 -16.98
CA ASN A 39 -24.33 4.52 -18.30
C ASN A 39 -24.02 3.02 -18.30
N VAL A 40 -23.15 2.54 -17.40
CA VAL A 40 -22.72 1.14 -17.32
C VAL A 40 -23.60 0.30 -16.38
N TRP A 41 -24.03 0.89 -15.27
CA TRP A 41 -24.85 0.22 -14.26
C TRP A 41 -26.35 0.33 -14.59
N GLN A 42 -26.78 1.41 -15.24
CA GLN A 42 -28.19 1.70 -15.59
C GLN A 42 -29.17 1.74 -14.39
N PRO A 43 -28.85 2.43 -13.28
CA PRO A 43 -29.78 2.63 -12.17
C PRO A 43 -30.76 3.78 -12.42
N ASP A 44 -31.91 3.73 -11.74
CA ASP A 44 -32.81 4.88 -11.65
C ASP A 44 -32.21 5.96 -10.74
N ARG A 45 -31.55 5.53 -9.64
CA ARG A 45 -30.93 6.42 -8.65
C ARG A 45 -29.51 5.98 -8.34
N LEU A 46 -28.59 6.93 -8.38
CA LEU A 46 -27.17 6.69 -8.11
C LEU A 46 -26.53 7.89 -7.43
N ASN A 47 -25.70 7.64 -6.43
CA ASN A 47 -24.98 8.69 -5.72
C ASN A 47 -23.60 8.24 -5.24
N ALA A 48 -22.65 9.16 -5.13
CA ALA A 48 -21.40 8.92 -4.42
C ALA A 48 -21.67 8.89 -2.90
N ILE A 49 -21.29 7.81 -2.25
CA ILE A 49 -21.45 7.59 -0.80
C ILE A 49 -20.19 8.05 -0.06
N ASN A 50 -19.02 7.67 -0.57
CA ASN A 50 -17.75 7.95 0.07
C ASN A 50 -16.66 8.18 -0.97
N ILE A 51 -15.75 9.11 -0.68
CA ILE A 51 -14.58 9.43 -1.50
C ILE A 51 -13.39 9.49 -0.54
N THR A 52 -12.41 8.61 -0.72
CA THR A 52 -11.23 8.53 0.17
C THR A 52 -9.94 8.52 -0.63
N SER A 53 -8.89 9.19 -0.13
CA SER A 53 -7.58 9.15 -0.77
C SER A 53 -6.99 7.74 -0.70
N ALA A 54 -6.20 7.35 -1.70
CA ALA A 54 -5.39 6.15 -1.61
C ALA A 54 -4.38 6.20 -0.45
N LEU A 55 -3.92 7.41 -0.09
CA LEU A 55 -2.97 7.62 1.01
C LEU A 55 -3.57 7.21 2.36
N ASP A 56 -4.84 7.53 2.60
CA ASP A 56 -5.57 7.17 3.83
C ASP A 56 -5.66 5.65 4.05
N ARG A 57 -5.48 4.86 2.98
CA ARG A 57 -5.50 3.39 3.01
C ARG A 57 -4.10 2.76 3.04
N GLY A 58 -3.11 3.49 3.52
CA GLY A 58 -1.73 3.01 3.66
C GLY A 58 -0.84 3.30 2.44
N GLY A 59 -1.20 4.30 1.64
CA GLY A 59 -0.28 4.84 0.63
C GLY A 59 0.94 5.49 1.28
N ARG A 60 2.12 5.33 0.65
CA ARG A 60 3.38 5.87 1.16
C ARG A 60 3.55 7.32 0.71
N VAL A 61 3.92 8.19 1.65
CA VAL A 61 4.29 9.60 1.42
C VAL A 61 5.81 9.72 1.58
N PRO A 62 6.51 10.57 0.80
CA PRO A 62 6.02 11.46 -0.25
C PRO A 62 5.78 10.75 -1.57
N LEU A 63 4.83 11.26 -2.36
CA LEU A 63 4.65 10.85 -3.75
C LEU A 63 5.95 11.14 -4.50
N PRO A 64 6.58 10.15 -5.12
CA PRO A 64 7.73 10.39 -5.97
C PRO A 64 7.22 11.05 -7.26
N ILE A 65 7.83 12.17 -7.66
CA ILE A 65 7.73 12.78 -9.01
C ILE A 65 6.52 13.70 -9.23
N ASN A 66 6.76 14.81 -9.94
CA ASN A 66 5.71 15.69 -10.48
C ASN A 66 4.81 14.89 -11.44
N ASP A 67 3.50 15.16 -11.40
CA ASP A 67 2.43 14.55 -12.23
C ASP A 67 1.95 13.13 -11.84
N MET A 68 2.49 12.50 -10.80
CA MET A 68 1.88 11.28 -10.25
C MET A 68 0.72 11.63 -9.31
N LYS A 69 -0.46 11.07 -9.59
CA LYS A 69 -1.67 11.21 -8.76
C LYS A 69 -1.67 10.16 -7.64
N GLU A 70 -2.22 10.51 -6.48
CA GLU A 70 -2.37 9.61 -5.33
C GLU A 70 -3.27 8.43 -5.66
N GLY A 71 -4.29 8.70 -6.48
CA GLY A 71 -5.41 7.82 -6.70
C GLY A 71 -6.49 8.03 -5.65
N VAL A 72 -7.72 7.74 -6.02
CA VAL A 72 -8.91 7.95 -5.18
C VAL A 72 -9.81 6.72 -5.22
N TYR A 73 -10.36 6.37 -4.07
CA TYR A 73 -11.44 5.39 -3.96
C TYR A 73 -12.77 6.13 -3.94
N VAL A 74 -13.66 5.79 -4.85
CA VAL A 74 -15.00 6.36 -4.96
C VAL A 74 -16.01 5.24 -4.77
N MET A 75 -16.75 5.30 -3.67
CA MET A 75 -17.83 4.39 -3.37
C MET A 75 -19.14 4.97 -3.91
N VAL A 76 -19.79 4.24 -4.79
CA VAL A 76 -21.04 4.63 -5.46
C VAL A 76 -22.15 3.69 -5.06
N GLY A 77 -23.26 4.24 -4.60
CA GLY A 77 -24.48 3.51 -4.27
C GLY A 77 -25.50 3.57 -5.39
N ALA A 78 -26.19 2.46 -5.60
CA ALA A 78 -27.33 2.35 -6.50
C ALA A 78 -28.51 1.62 -5.84
N ASP A 79 -29.70 1.85 -6.39
CA ASP A 79 -30.94 1.18 -6.01
C ASP A 79 -31.15 -0.18 -6.72
N VAL A 80 -30.44 -0.42 -7.82
CA VAL A 80 -30.53 -1.67 -8.61
C VAL A 80 -29.29 -2.56 -8.48
N PRO A 81 -29.43 -3.88 -8.66
CA PRO A 81 -28.29 -4.81 -8.66
C PRO A 81 -27.23 -4.47 -9.71
N PHE A 82 -25.99 -4.93 -9.48
CA PHE A 82 -24.88 -4.74 -10.42
C PHE A 82 -25.19 -5.28 -11.82
N SER A 83 -24.84 -4.50 -12.84
CA SER A 83 -24.94 -4.91 -14.25
C SER A 83 -24.02 -6.09 -14.56
N SER A 84 -24.30 -6.79 -15.67
CA SER A 84 -23.50 -7.94 -16.10
C SER A 84 -22.02 -7.59 -16.25
N CYS A 85 -21.69 -6.38 -16.74
CA CYS A 85 -20.30 -5.95 -16.84
C CYS A 85 -19.62 -5.80 -15.49
N LEU A 86 -20.25 -5.11 -14.52
CA LEU A 86 -19.63 -4.92 -13.21
C LEU A 86 -19.35 -6.26 -12.53
N ARG A 87 -20.24 -7.24 -12.70
CA ARG A 87 -20.05 -8.61 -12.21
C ARG A 87 -18.91 -9.38 -12.88
N GLU A 88 -18.39 -8.92 -14.03
CA GLU A 88 -17.22 -9.55 -14.67
C GLU A 88 -15.97 -9.48 -13.79
N VAL A 89 -15.92 -8.53 -12.84
CA VAL A 89 -14.83 -8.44 -11.85
C VAL A 89 -14.79 -9.69 -10.95
N GLU A 90 -15.95 -10.21 -10.56
CA GLU A 90 -16.07 -11.39 -9.71
C GLU A 90 -15.81 -12.69 -10.48
N ASN A 91 -15.57 -12.62 -11.80
CA ASN A 91 -15.25 -13.79 -12.62
C ASN A 91 -13.90 -14.38 -12.19
N PRO A 92 -13.79 -15.69 -11.90
CA PRO A 92 -12.54 -16.33 -11.51
C PRO A 92 -11.40 -16.14 -12.50
N GLN A 93 -11.71 -16.02 -13.81
CA GLN A 93 -10.69 -15.73 -14.83
C GLN A 93 -10.06 -14.34 -14.64
N ASN A 94 -10.88 -13.33 -14.34
CA ASN A 94 -10.38 -11.98 -14.11
C ASN A 94 -9.66 -11.86 -12.77
N GLN A 95 -10.14 -12.55 -11.73
CA GLN A 95 -9.46 -12.65 -10.44
C GLN A 95 -8.07 -13.28 -10.57
N LEU A 96 -7.94 -14.36 -11.35
CA LEU A 96 -6.65 -14.99 -11.62
C LEU A 96 -5.70 -14.03 -12.34
N ARG A 97 -6.19 -13.31 -13.36
CA ARG A 97 -5.38 -12.33 -14.09
C ARG A 97 -4.90 -11.21 -13.16
N CYS A 98 -5.75 -10.72 -12.27
CA CYS A 98 -5.37 -9.77 -11.23
C CYS A 98 -4.29 -10.32 -10.28
N SER A 99 -4.38 -11.59 -9.88
CA SER A 99 -3.35 -12.23 -9.05
C SER A 99 -2.01 -12.42 -9.76
N GLN A 100 -2.03 -12.44 -11.09
CA GLN A 100 -0.85 -12.56 -11.96
C GLN A 100 -0.35 -11.18 -12.43
N GLU A 101 -0.85 -10.09 -11.85
CA GLU A 101 -0.53 -8.72 -12.26
C GLU A 101 -0.86 -8.43 -13.74
N MET A 102 -1.80 -9.17 -14.32
CA MET A 102 -2.30 -8.98 -15.68
C MET A 102 -3.61 -8.17 -15.68
N GLU A 103 -3.77 -7.23 -16.62
CA GLU A 103 -4.99 -6.43 -16.75
C GLU A 103 -6.22 -7.33 -17.06
N PRO A 104 -7.30 -7.32 -16.27
CA PRO A 104 -8.48 -8.16 -16.48
C PRO A 104 -9.24 -7.80 -17.78
N VAL A 105 -10.05 -8.73 -18.32
CA VAL A 105 -10.89 -8.46 -19.50
C VAL A 105 -12.26 -8.01 -18.98
N ILE A 106 -12.53 -6.72 -19.08
CA ILE A 106 -13.80 -6.10 -18.67
C ILE A 106 -14.44 -5.44 -19.88
N SER A 107 -15.68 -5.79 -20.19
CA SER A 107 -16.38 -5.34 -21.41
C SER A 107 -16.68 -3.85 -21.42
N CYS A 108 -16.97 -3.26 -20.25
CA CYS A 108 -17.32 -1.85 -20.09
C CYS A 108 -16.14 -0.94 -19.73
N ASP A 109 -14.92 -1.47 -19.58
CA ASP A 109 -13.73 -0.67 -19.25
C ASP A 109 -13.50 0.51 -20.21
N LYS A 110 -13.76 0.30 -21.51
CA LYS A 110 -13.66 1.34 -22.55
C LYS A 110 -14.56 2.56 -22.31
N LYS A 111 -15.63 2.43 -21.52
CA LYS A 111 -16.54 3.54 -21.19
C LYS A 111 -15.93 4.49 -20.17
N PHE A 112 -14.97 4.03 -19.38
CA PHE A 112 -14.31 4.82 -18.34
C PHE A 112 -12.94 5.34 -18.78
N ARG A 113 -12.17 4.54 -19.53
CA ARG A 113 -10.78 4.85 -19.92
C ARG A 113 -10.57 6.18 -20.66
N ALA A 114 -11.62 6.79 -21.21
CA ALA A 114 -11.51 8.10 -21.86
C ALA A 114 -11.10 9.22 -20.88
N GLN A 115 -11.49 9.12 -19.60
CA GLN A 115 -11.23 10.13 -18.58
C GLN A 115 -10.74 9.54 -17.24
N PHE A 116 -11.14 8.30 -16.93
CA PHE A 116 -10.88 7.65 -15.65
C PHE A 116 -10.12 6.33 -15.84
N HIS A 117 -8.92 6.24 -15.27
CA HIS A 117 -8.10 5.04 -15.26
C HIS A 117 -8.47 4.18 -14.04
N ILE A 118 -9.49 3.34 -14.20
CA ILE A 118 -9.99 2.47 -13.14
C ILE A 118 -9.11 1.23 -12.99
N ASP A 119 -8.74 0.92 -11.75
CA ASP A 119 -8.13 -0.37 -11.40
C ASP A 119 -9.22 -1.41 -11.11
N TRP A 120 -9.55 -2.20 -12.13
CA TRP A 120 -10.52 -3.28 -12.02
C TRP A 120 -10.11 -4.40 -11.07
N CYS A 121 -8.83 -4.49 -10.69
CA CYS A 121 -8.39 -5.47 -9.70
C CYS A 121 -8.64 -5.03 -8.26
N LYS A 122 -8.96 -3.74 -8.04
CA LYS A 122 -9.25 -3.17 -6.71
C LYS A 122 -10.70 -2.74 -6.55
N ILE A 123 -11.56 -3.06 -7.51
CA ILE A 123 -12.98 -2.76 -7.42
C ILE A 123 -13.67 -3.76 -6.48
N SER A 124 -14.56 -3.26 -5.63
CA SER A 124 -15.31 -4.09 -4.67
C SER A 124 -16.81 -3.88 -4.86
N LEU A 125 -17.55 -4.98 -4.96
CA LEU A 125 -19.01 -4.97 -5.08
C LEU A 125 -19.62 -5.46 -3.77
N VAL A 126 -20.46 -4.63 -3.16
CA VAL A 126 -21.09 -4.87 -1.86
C VAL A 126 -22.60 -4.83 -1.99
N ASP A 127 -23.24 -5.96 -1.74
CA ASP A 127 -24.69 -6.06 -1.63
C ASP A 127 -25.10 -6.01 -0.15
N LYS A 128 -25.53 -4.82 0.31
CA LYS A 128 -25.96 -4.62 1.70
C LYS A 128 -27.23 -5.39 2.03
N THR A 129 -28.09 -5.75 1.08
CA THR A 129 -29.28 -6.55 1.39
C THR A 129 -28.92 -7.91 1.98
N LYS A 130 -27.79 -8.48 1.54
CA LYS A 130 -27.24 -9.74 2.07
C LYS A 130 -26.43 -9.53 3.34
N GLN A 131 -25.80 -8.37 3.52
CA GLN A 131 -24.99 -8.06 4.69
C GLN A 131 -25.80 -7.67 5.92
N VAL A 132 -27.06 -7.20 5.80
CA VAL A 132 -27.92 -6.93 6.98
C VAL A 132 -28.10 -8.18 7.85
N LEU A 133 -27.95 -9.40 7.29
CA LEU A 133 -27.96 -10.65 8.06
C LEU A 133 -26.70 -10.88 8.94
N ILE A 134 -25.59 -10.16 8.69
CA ILE A 134 -24.29 -10.33 9.38
C ILE A 134 -23.78 -8.99 9.97
N SER A 135 -24.50 -7.89 9.75
CA SER A 135 -24.16 -6.62 10.39
C SER A 135 -24.61 -6.64 11.85
N GLN A 136 -23.89 -7.38 12.70
CA GLN A 136 -23.71 -6.92 14.07
C GLN A 136 -23.17 -5.50 13.94
N GLU A 137 -24.02 -4.53 14.27
CA GLU A 137 -23.66 -3.14 14.47
C GLU A 137 -22.34 -3.13 15.24
N VAL A 138 -21.24 -2.83 14.54
CA VAL A 138 -19.97 -2.60 15.20
C VAL A 138 -20.21 -1.31 15.97
N VAL A 139 -20.56 -1.45 17.24
CA VAL A 139 -20.68 -0.34 18.18
C VAL A 139 -19.33 0.35 18.14
N ARG A 140 -19.28 1.45 17.39
CA ARG A 140 -18.14 2.34 17.36
C ARG A 140 -18.09 2.92 18.76
N GLY A 141 -17.20 2.39 19.60
CA GLY A 141 -16.97 2.94 20.93
C GLY A 141 -16.74 4.44 20.80
N GLU A 142 -17.13 5.21 21.82
CA GLU A 142 -17.23 6.68 21.80
C GLU A 142 -15.95 7.41 21.32
N GLY A 143 -14.83 6.72 21.11
CA GLY A 143 -13.54 7.31 20.74
C GLY A 143 -12.89 8.08 21.89
N ILE A 144 -13.61 8.20 23.00
CA ILE A 144 -13.14 8.70 24.28
C ILE A 144 -12.50 7.50 24.99
N LEU A 145 -11.18 7.55 25.20
CA LEU A 145 -10.58 6.72 26.23
C LEU A 145 -11.29 7.08 27.55
N PRO A 146 -11.86 6.12 28.30
CA PRO A 146 -12.32 6.42 29.65
C PRO A 146 -11.17 7.07 30.40
N ASP A 147 -11.46 8.12 31.18
CA ASP A 147 -10.49 8.90 31.98
C ASP A 147 -9.95 8.07 33.16
N VAL A 148 -9.43 6.87 32.85
CA VAL A 148 -8.96 5.86 33.79
C VAL A 148 -7.76 5.18 33.16
N GLY A 149 -6.60 5.71 33.51
CA GLY A 149 -5.33 5.10 33.22
C GLY A 149 -4.25 6.16 33.19
N GLU A 150 -3.70 6.48 34.37
CA GLU A 150 -2.38 7.10 34.45
C GLU A 150 -1.46 6.30 33.51
N TYR A 151 -1.03 6.90 32.40
CA TYR A 151 -0.15 6.28 31.43
C TYR A 151 1.13 5.92 32.19
N ARG A 152 1.28 4.64 32.53
CA ARG A 152 2.51 4.05 33.06
C ARG A 152 3.23 3.44 31.87
N PRO A 153 4.05 4.22 31.14
CA PRO A 153 4.93 3.62 30.17
C PRO A 153 5.75 2.55 30.90
N PRO A 154 6.06 1.42 30.24
CA PRO A 154 7.13 0.56 30.73
C PRO A 154 8.31 1.45 31.05
N ALA A 155 8.91 1.31 32.23
CA ALA A 155 10.01 2.17 32.64
C ALA A 155 11.03 2.26 31.50
N GLU A 156 11.39 3.48 31.11
CA GLU A 156 12.42 3.83 30.10
C GLU A 156 13.78 3.15 30.36
N ALA A 157 13.90 2.38 31.44
CA ALA A 157 14.89 1.33 31.61
C ALA A 157 14.64 0.14 30.65
N LEU A 158 14.53 0.41 29.35
CA LEU A 158 15.02 -0.56 28.36
C LEU A 158 16.48 -0.78 28.73
N LYS A 159 16.79 -1.93 29.33
CA LYS A 159 18.13 -2.37 29.71
C LYS A 159 19.06 -1.98 28.56
N ALA A 160 19.89 -0.95 28.76
CA ALA A 160 20.75 -0.41 27.72
C ALA A 160 21.48 -1.60 27.09
N ARG A 161 21.19 -1.89 25.83
CA ARG A 161 21.76 -3.06 25.17
C ARG A 161 23.26 -2.77 25.07
N ASP A 162 24.07 -3.58 25.75
CA ASP A 162 25.51 -3.34 25.82
C ASP A 162 26.18 -3.62 24.46
N TYR A 163 26.15 -2.64 23.55
CA TYR A 163 26.77 -2.69 22.21
C TYR A 163 28.30 -2.70 22.24
N ARG A 164 28.91 -2.66 23.43
CA ARG A 164 30.36 -2.65 23.60
C ARG A 164 31.02 -3.91 23.05
N ALA A 165 30.39 -5.07 23.21
CA ALA A 165 30.90 -6.33 22.65
C ALA A 165 30.79 -6.34 21.12
N ASP A 166 29.64 -5.93 20.57
CA ASP A 166 29.41 -5.87 19.13
C ASP A 166 30.39 -4.91 18.45
N PHE A 167 30.63 -3.74 19.04
CA PHE A 167 31.62 -2.77 18.56
C PHE A 167 33.05 -3.31 18.57
N LEU A 168 33.45 -4.00 19.65
CA LEU A 168 34.78 -4.63 19.73
C LEU A 168 34.95 -5.73 18.68
N ILE A 169 33.90 -6.51 18.40
CA ILE A 169 33.93 -7.57 17.38
C ILE A 169 34.03 -6.95 15.98
N THR A 170 33.24 -5.92 15.68
CA THR A 170 33.28 -5.21 14.39
C THR A 170 34.63 -4.57 14.12
N LEU A 171 35.37 -4.13 15.16
CA LEU A 171 36.71 -3.56 15.00
C LEU A 171 37.81 -4.63 14.96
N ALA A 172 37.77 -5.60 15.88
CA ALA A 172 38.86 -6.57 16.06
C ALA A 172 38.97 -7.54 14.88
N VAL A 173 37.85 -7.98 14.31
CA VAL A 173 37.85 -8.96 13.21
C VAL A 173 38.53 -8.40 11.95
N PRO A 174 38.13 -7.22 11.42
CA PRO A 174 38.83 -6.61 10.28
C PRO A 174 40.30 -6.30 10.56
N SER A 175 40.63 -5.82 11.77
CA SER A 175 42.02 -5.53 12.13
C SER A 175 42.90 -6.79 12.17
N ALA A 176 42.38 -7.91 12.71
CA ALA A 176 43.11 -9.18 12.72
C ALA A 176 43.34 -9.70 11.30
N VAL A 177 42.32 -9.63 10.44
CA VAL A 177 42.46 -10.00 9.01
C VAL A 177 43.50 -9.12 8.32
N ALA A 178 43.47 -7.81 8.54
CA ALA A 178 44.47 -6.90 7.98
C ALA A 178 45.90 -7.24 8.43
N LEU A 179 46.11 -7.52 9.72
CA LEU A 179 47.42 -7.92 10.25
C LEU A 179 47.94 -9.22 9.63
N VAL A 180 47.07 -10.22 9.45
CA VAL A 180 47.43 -11.48 8.77
C VAL A 180 47.84 -11.21 7.33
N LEU A 181 47.08 -10.38 6.61
CA LEU A 181 47.42 -9.99 5.24
C LEU A 181 48.75 -9.23 5.18
N PHE A 182 49.02 -8.32 6.12
CA PHE A 182 50.30 -7.62 6.22
C PHE A 182 51.47 -8.55 6.52
N ALA A 183 51.29 -9.54 7.41
CA ALA A 183 52.31 -10.53 7.71
C ALA A 183 52.61 -11.42 6.49
N ILE A 184 51.58 -11.84 5.75
CA ILE A 184 51.73 -12.61 4.51
C ILE A 184 52.45 -11.77 3.45
N LEU A 185 52.04 -10.51 3.27
CA LEU A 185 52.71 -9.59 2.35
C LEU A 185 54.16 -9.34 2.75
N GLY A 186 54.43 -9.14 4.04
CA GLY A 186 55.79 -9.01 4.58
C GLY A 186 56.62 -10.26 4.32
N TYR A 187 56.07 -11.45 4.57
CA TYR A 187 56.72 -12.72 4.25
C TYR A 187 57.00 -12.86 2.75
N ILE A 188 56.06 -12.51 1.88
CA ILE A 188 56.28 -12.58 0.43
C ILE A 188 57.32 -11.54 -0.01
N MET A 189 57.26 -10.31 0.49
CA MET A 189 58.18 -9.22 0.14
C MET A 189 59.60 -9.41 0.71
N CYS A 190 59.75 -10.01 1.89
CA CYS A 190 61.04 -10.27 2.52
C CYS A 190 61.62 -11.65 2.18
N CYS A 191 60.79 -12.70 2.08
CA CYS A 191 61.25 -14.08 1.89
C CYS A 191 61.15 -14.58 0.45
N ARG A 192 60.41 -13.91 -0.46
CA ARG A 192 60.35 -14.28 -1.90
C ARG A 192 60.91 -13.23 -2.86
N ARG A 193 61.40 -12.09 -2.37
CA ARG A 193 62.16 -11.16 -3.21
C ARG A 193 63.55 -11.75 -3.42
N GLU A 194 63.80 -12.21 -4.64
CA GLU A 194 65.02 -12.92 -5.04
C GLU A 194 66.29 -12.16 -4.64
N GLY A 195 67.16 -12.86 -3.91
CA GLY A 195 68.52 -12.47 -3.61
C GLY A 195 68.77 -12.22 -2.13
N MET A 196 68.94 -13.29 -1.34
CA MET A 196 70.14 -13.52 -0.53
C MET A 196 69.99 -14.79 0.32
N GLU A 197 71.14 -15.41 0.52
CA GLU A 197 71.43 -16.72 1.10
C GLU A 197 70.63 -17.06 2.36
N ARG A 198 70.34 -18.36 2.49
CA ARG A 198 69.85 -18.98 3.72
C ARG A 198 70.77 -18.57 4.88
N GLU A 199 70.20 -18.54 6.09
CA GLU A 199 70.83 -18.32 7.41
C GLU A 199 70.60 -16.89 7.95
N THR A 200 69.86 -16.78 9.07
CA THR A 200 69.53 -15.56 9.87
C THR A 200 68.21 -14.82 9.59
N CYS A 201 67.07 -15.48 9.82
CA CYS A 201 65.86 -14.77 10.28
C CYS A 201 65.81 -14.80 11.81
N LYS A 202 66.29 -13.73 12.45
CA LYS A 202 66.07 -13.47 13.87
C LYS A 202 65.18 -12.23 13.99
N PRO A 203 64.04 -12.30 14.69
CA PRO A 203 63.18 -11.14 14.88
C PRO A 203 63.89 -10.15 15.82
N GLN A 204 63.94 -8.88 15.41
CA GLN A 204 64.24 -7.75 16.29
C GLN A 204 63.02 -6.84 16.35
#